data_AF-A0A7V3X5W3-F1
#
_entry.id   AF-A0A7V3X5W3-F1
#
_cell.length_a   1.000
_cell.length_b   1.000
_cell.length_c   1.000
_cell.angle_alpha   90.00
_cell.angle_beta   90.00
_cell.angle_gamma   90.00
#
_symmetry.space_group_name_H-M   'P 1'
#
loop_
_entity.id
_entity.type
_entity.pdbx_description
1 polymer ?
#
loop_
_entity_poly.entity_id
_entity_poly.type
_entity_poly.pdbx_seq_one_letter_code
_entity_poly.pdbx_strand_id
1 'polypeptide(L)' 'MDGTQNRKGAADAPFYLPQADECEIFRAAHANSLPLLLKGPTGCGKTRFVAHMA' A
#
# COMPACT_ATOMS: atom_id res chain seq x y z
N MET A 1 2.67 12.66 -29.15
CA MET A 1 2.96 11.24 -28.87
C MET A 1 3.92 11.24 -27.71
N ASP A 2 3.47 11.41 -26.46
CA ASP A 2 4.38 11.47 -25.31
C ASP A 2 3.88 10.51 -24.24
N GLY A 3 4.18 9.22 -24.45
CA GLY A 3 3.83 8.11 -23.57
C GLY A 3 4.85 7.92 -22.44
N THR A 4 5.10 8.97 -21.65
CA THR A 4 6.01 8.87 -20.51
C THR A 4 5.32 8.10 -19.38
N GLN A 5 5.41 6.77 -19.42
CA GLN A 5 5.01 5.88 -18.33
C GLN A 5 5.94 6.14 -17.13
N ASN A 6 5.51 7.00 -16.21
CA ASN A 6 6.19 7.24 -14.95
C ASN A 6 6.03 6.00 -14.05
N ARG A 7 6.95 5.06 -14.17
CA ARG A 7 7.03 3.91 -13.27
C ARG A 7 7.59 4.39 -11.94
N LYS A 8 6.70 4.85 -11.05
CA LYS A 8 7.01 5.03 -9.64
C LYS A 8 7.42 3.66 -9.08
N GLY A 9 8.71 3.48 -8.84
CA GLY A 9 9.23 2.27 -8.22
C GLY A 9 9.02 2.30 -6.71
N ALA A 10 9.44 1.24 -6.00
CA ALA A 10 9.41 1.18 -4.53
C ALA A 10 10.16 2.36 -3.86
N ALA A 11 11.05 3.05 -4.59
CA ALA A 11 11.74 4.25 -4.15
C ALA A 11 10.82 5.49 -4.00
N ASP A 12 9.65 5.51 -4.64
CA ASP A 12 8.68 6.62 -4.59
C ASP A 12 7.53 6.37 -3.59
N ALA A 13 7.49 5.19 -2.96
CA ALA A 13 6.45 4.88 -1.99
C ALA A 13 6.60 5.78 -0.74
N PRO A 14 5.51 6.36 -0.20
CA PRO A 14 5.58 7.13 1.03
C PRO A 14 6.08 6.25 2.18
N PHE A 15 6.87 6.83 3.09
CA PHE A 15 7.35 6.11 4.27
C PHE A 15 6.19 5.55 5.08
N TYR A 16 6.28 4.26 5.41
CA TYR A 16 5.39 3.55 6.33
C TYR A 16 6.23 2.60 7.17
N LEU A 17 5.97 2.54 8.48
CA LEU A 17 6.64 1.63 9.40
C LEU A 17 5.66 0.48 9.75
N PRO A 18 5.87 -0.74 9.24
CA PRO A 18 5.06 -1.89 9.60
C PRO A 18 5.08 -2.12 11.11
N GLN A 19 3.91 -2.45 11.67
CA GLN A 19 3.73 -2.81 13.07
C GLN A 19 3.62 -4.33 13.25
N ALA A 20 3.17 -5.04 12.21
CA ALA A 20 3.10 -6.49 12.13
C ALA A 20 3.16 -6.94 10.65
N ASP A 21 2.41 -7.98 10.30
CA ASP A 21 2.49 -8.65 9.00
C ASP A 21 1.60 -7.99 7.93
N GLU A 22 1.09 -6.77 8.15
CA GLU A 22 0.11 -6.14 7.26
C GLU A 22 0.58 -6.01 5.81
N CYS A 23 1.87 -5.77 5.57
CA CYS A 23 2.42 -5.70 4.21
C CYS A 23 2.37 -7.04 3.49
N GLU A 24 2.58 -8.15 4.20
CA GLU A 24 2.52 -9.50 3.63
C GLU A 24 1.08 -9.91 3.36
N ILE A 25 0.18 -9.67 4.33
CA ILE A 25 -1.25 -9.92 4.19
C ILE A 25 -1.84 -9.12 3.02
N PHE A 26 -1.44 -7.86 2.85
CA PHE A 26 -1.88 -7.03 1.75
C PHE A 26 -1.39 -7.57 0.40
N ARG A 27 -0.11 -7.96 0.30
CA ARG A 27 0.44 -8.59 -0.91
C ARG A 27 -0.32 -9.88 -1.26
N ALA A 28 -0.60 -10.72 -0.27
CA ALA A 28 -1.34 -11.97 -0.46
C ALA A 28 -2.78 -11.70 -0.92
N ALA A 29 -3.49 -10.76 -0.30
CA ALA A 29 -4.85 -10.39 -0.70
C ALA A 29 -4.89 -9.81 -2.12
N HIS A 30 -3.95 -8.94 -2.46
CA HIS A 30 -3.83 -8.37 -3.81
C HIS A 30 -3.56 -9.46 -4.86
N ALA A 31 -2.64 -10.39 -4.58
CA ALA A 31 -2.35 -11.52 -5.48
C ALA A 31 -3.57 -12.42 -5.73
N ASN A 32 -4.51 -12.49 -4.79
CA ASN A 32 -5.73 -13.27 -4.87
C ASN A 32 -6.97 -12.43 -5.23
N SER A 33 -6.81 -11.15 -5.60
CA SER A 33 -7.91 -10.24 -5.90
C SER A 33 -8.97 -10.15 -4.79
N LEU A 34 -8.55 -10.28 -3.52
CA LEU A 34 -9.44 -10.23 -2.36
C LEU A 34 -9.63 -8.78 -1.87
N PRO A 35 -10.86 -8.34 -1.58
CA PRO A 35 -11.11 -7.05 -0.98
C PRO A 35 -10.59 -7.00 0.46
N LEU A 36 -10.03 -5.85 0.87
CA LEU A 36 -9.52 -5.62 2.23
C LEU A 36 -10.31 -4.52 2.95
N LEU A 37 -10.65 -4.77 4.22
CA LEU A 37 -11.18 -3.76 5.14
C LEU A 37 -10.08 -3.30 6.10
N LEU A 38 -9.68 -2.03 6.01
CA LEU A 38 -8.72 -1.43 6.95
C LEU A 38 -9.44 -0.78 8.13
N LYS A 39 -9.39 -1.43 9.29
CA LYS A 39 -9.99 -0.93 10.54
C LYS A 39 -8.97 -0.21 11.42
N GLY A 40 -9.43 0.75 12.21
CA GLY A 40 -8.64 1.46 13.23
C GLY A 40 -9.09 2.91 13.44
N PRO A 41 -8.67 3.57 14.53
CA PRO A 41 -9.06 4.95 14.84
C PRO A 41 -8.51 5.95 13.81
N THR A 42 -9.00 7.19 13.81
CA THR A 42 -8.44 8.24 12.97
C THR A 42 -6.95 8.47 13.30
N GLY A 43 -6.15 8.83 12.29
CA GLY A 43 -4.72 9.12 12.48
C GLY A 43 -3.77 7.91 12.63
N CYS A 44 -4.26 6.66 12.70
CA CYS A 44 -3.41 5.48 12.88
C CYS A 44 -2.64 5.00 11.62
N GLY A 45 -2.58 5.81 10.56
CA GLY A 45 -1.76 5.51 9.37
C GLY A 45 -2.41 4.68 8.26
N LYS A 46 -3.70 4.31 8.33
CA LYS A 46 -4.38 3.49 7.29
C LYS A 46 -4.21 4.01 5.86
N THR A 47 -4.43 5.31 5.63
CA THR A 47 -4.28 5.91 4.29
C THR A 47 -2.85 5.87 3.80
N ARG A 48 -1.88 6.08 4.70
CA ARG A 48 -0.45 6.02 4.40
C ARG A 48 -0.01 4.59 4.10
N PHE A 49 -0.56 3.60 4.80
CA PHE A 49 -0.35 2.18 4.51
C PHE A 49 -0.79 1.84 3.08
N VAL A 50 -2.02 2.20 2.68
CA VAL A 50 -2.49 1.95 1.31
C VAL A 50 -1.60 2.62 0.27
N ALA A 51 -1.24 3.88 0.50
CA ALA A 51 -0.37 4.62 -0.41
C ALA A 51 1.05 4.05 -0.48
N HIS A 52 1.53 3.41 0.59
CA HIS A 52 2.82 2.71 0.61
C HIS A 52 2.79 1.39 -0.16
N MET A 53 1.64 0.70 -0.17
CA MET A 53 1.46 -0.58 -0.86
C MET A 53 1.10 -0.46 -2.35
N ALA A 54 0.82 0.77 -2.85
CA ALA A 54 0.37 1.07 -4.21
C ALA A 54 1.52 1.47 -5.13
#